data_AF-A0A6P1GU29-F1
#
_entry.id   AF-A0A6P1GU29-F1
#
_cell.length_a   1.000
_cell.length_b   1.000
_cell.length_c   1.000
_cell.angle_alpha   90.00
_cell.angle_beta   90.00
_cell.angle_gamma   90.00
#
_symmetry.space_group_name_H-M   'P 1'
#
loop_
_entity.id
_entity.type
_entity.pdbx_description
1 polymer ?
#
loop_
_entity_poly.entity_id
_entity_poly.type
_entity_poly.pdbx_seq_one_letter_code
_entity_poly.pdbx_strand_id
1 'polypeptide(L)'
;MLPIDVEALRDQVRAMDYLRGTPDQVALWREDNENSRANLMIEGFQFEPDEDAMFDMFLEEGVPPSLVPSLILTLYGLGITAPDLADAVP
;
A
#
# COMPACT_ATOMS: atom_id res chain seq x y z
N MET A 1 -12.04 -6.86 11.36
CA MET A 1 -11.04 -7.23 10.34
C MET A 1 -10.12 -8.30 10.94
N LEU A 2 -9.43 -9.12 10.15
CA LEU A 2 -8.36 -9.96 10.71
C LEU A 2 -7.15 -9.05 10.98
N PRO A 3 -6.37 -9.29 12.05
CA PRO A 3 -5.19 -8.46 12.34
C PRO A 3 -4.20 -8.52 11.17
N ILE A 4 -3.63 -7.37 10.82
CA ILE A 4 -2.66 -7.28 9.73
C ILE A 4 -1.27 -7.64 10.28
N ASP A 5 -0.69 -8.71 9.75
CA ASP A 5 0.71 -9.06 10.03
C ASP A 5 1.63 -8.19 9.17
N VAL A 6 1.97 -7.01 9.69
CA VAL A 6 2.79 -6.00 8.98
C VAL A 6 4.18 -6.54 8.65
N GLU A 7 4.76 -7.38 9.50
CA GLU A 7 6.11 -7.93 9.29
C GLU A 7 6.09 -8.99 8.18
N ALA A 8 5.11 -9.90 8.19
CA ALA A 8 4.95 -10.87 7.10
C ALA A 8 4.69 -10.17 5.75
N LEU A 9 3.91 -9.09 5.76
CA LEU A 9 3.68 -8.26 4.58
C LEU A 9 4.96 -7.53 4.13
N ARG A 10 5.75 -7.00 5.07
CA ARG A 10 7.04 -6.37 4.77
C ARG A 10 8.00 -7.34 4.08
N ASP A 11 8.07 -8.58 4.54
CA ASP A 11 8.88 -9.62 3.90
C ASP A 11 8.39 -9.92 2.47
N GLN A 12 7.07 -9.96 2.25
CA GLN A 12 6.49 -10.12 0.90
C GLN A 12 6.86 -8.94 -0.01
N VAL A 13 6.69 -7.70 0.47
CA VAL A 13 7.05 -6.48 -0.25
C VAL A 13 8.54 -6.45 -0.59
N ARG A 14 9.41 -6.96 0.29
CA ARG A 14 10.85 -7.08 0.05
C ARG A 14 11.21 -8.15 -0.98
N ALA A 15 10.43 -9.22 -1.08
CA ALA A 15 10.62 -10.29 -2.05
C ALA A 15 10.13 -9.93 -3.47
N MET A 16 9.26 -8.93 -3.60
CA MET A 16 8.74 -8.49 -4.89
C MET A 16 9.76 -7.69 -5.70
N ASP A 17 9.77 -7.92 -7.01
CA ASP A 17 10.60 -7.18 -7.96
C ASP A 17 9.78 -6.01 -8.55
N TYR A 18 10.02 -4.81 -8.04
CA TYR A 18 9.46 -3.57 -8.55
C TYR A 18 10.43 -2.41 -8.32
N LEU A 19 10.24 -1.33 -9.07
CA LEU A 19 11.03 -0.12 -8.88
C LEU A 19 10.54 0.63 -7.63
N ARG A 20 11.38 0.64 -6.59
CA ARG A 20 11.12 1.43 -5.38
C ARG A 20 11.24 2.92 -5.68
N GLY A 21 10.42 3.71 -5.00
CA GLY A 21 10.49 5.16 -5.06
C GLY A 21 11.85 5.69 -4.59
N THR A 22 12.30 6.79 -5.21
CA THR A 22 13.43 7.55 -4.68
C THR A 22 13.03 8.27 -3.39
N PRO A 23 14.01 8.70 -2.55
CA PRO A 23 13.69 9.45 -1.34
C PRO A 23 12.82 10.69 -1.58
N ASP A 24 13.03 11.42 -2.68
CA ASP A 24 12.23 12.59 -3.05
C ASP A 24 10.78 12.19 -3.42
N GLN A 25 10.60 11.08 -4.13
CA GLN A 25 9.27 10.56 -4.46
C GLN A 25 8.53 10.09 -3.20
N VAL A 26 9.22 9.39 -2.30
CA VAL A 26 8.65 8.94 -1.02
C VAL A 26 8.25 10.12 -0.14
N ALA A 27 9.05 11.20 -0.12
CA ALA A 27 8.68 12.42 0.60
C ALA A 27 7.38 13.03 0.06
N LEU A 28 7.23 13.11 -1.26
CA LEU A 28 6.00 13.58 -1.90
C LEU A 28 4.81 12.68 -1.57
N TRP A 29 4.99 11.35 -1.66
CA TRP A 29 3.91 10.40 -1.36
C TRP A 29 3.49 10.42 0.11
N ARG A 30 4.43 10.71 1.03
CA ARG A 30 4.11 10.86 2.45
C ARG A 30 3.22 12.07 2.68
N GLU A 31 3.55 13.22 2.09
CA GLU A 31 2.72 14.42 2.15
C GLU A 31 1.32 14.17 1.56
N ASP A 32 1.25 13.56 0.37
CA ASP A 32 -0.02 13.23 -0.28
C ASP A 32 -0.86 12.24 0.55
N ASN A 33 -0.21 11.26 1.19
CA ASN A 33 -0.87 10.29 2.07
C ASN A 33 -1.43 10.96 3.34
N GLU A 34 -0.65 11.82 3.99
CA GLU A 34 -1.10 12.58 5.17
C GLU A 34 -2.30 13.47 4.83
N ASN A 35 -2.25 14.18 3.69
CA ASN A 35 -3.34 15.02 3.23
C ASN A 35 -4.60 14.19 2.90
N SER A 36 -4.44 13.05 2.22
CA SER A 36 -5.55 12.14 1.90
C SER A 36 -6.20 11.56 3.16
N ARG A 37 -5.40 11.18 4.17
CA ARG A 37 -5.90 10.66 5.46
C ARG A 37 -6.63 11.75 6.26
N ALA A 38 -6.14 12.99 6.23
CA ALA A 38 -6.83 14.11 6.85
C ALA A 38 -8.22 14.35 6.21
N ASN A 39 -8.32 14.25 4.87
CA ASN A 39 -9.60 14.37 4.17
C ASN A 39 -10.56 13.24 4.56
N LEU A 40 -10.09 11.99 4.60
CA LEU A 40 -10.91 10.84 5.00
C LEU A 40 -11.42 10.96 6.45
N MET A 41 -10.58 11.44 7.37
CA MET A 41 -10.99 11.69 8.75
C MET A 41 -12.12 12.72 8.84
N ILE A 42 -12.09 13.77 8.02
CA ILE A 42 -13.18 14.75 7.92
C ILE A 42 -14.46 14.09 7.38
N GLU A 43 -14.34 13.14 6.45
CA GLU A 43 -15.45 12.35 5.90
C GLU A 43 -15.97 11.27 6.86
N GLY A 44 -15.41 11.17 8.07
CA GLY A 44 -15.81 10.18 9.08
C GLY A 44 -15.22 8.79 8.85
N PHE A 45 -14.20 8.68 7.99
CA PHE A 45 -13.44 7.45 7.78
C PHE A 45 -12.12 7.51 8.55
N GLN A 46 -11.93 6.56 9.45
CA GLN A 46 -10.69 6.40 10.20
C GLN A 46 -10.20 4.96 10.05
N PHE A 47 -8.89 4.82 9.86
CA PHE A 47 -8.21 3.54 9.80
C PHE A 47 -7.94 3.00 11.21
N GLU A 48 -7.94 1.68 11.35
CA GLU A 48 -7.47 0.98 12.54
C GLU A 48 -5.94 1.11 12.66
N PRO A 49 -5.36 1.02 13.88
CA PRO A 49 -3.91 1.18 14.07
C PRO A 49 -3.03 0.26 13.21
N ASP A 50 -3.50 -0.95 12.94
CA ASP A 50 -2.78 -1.92 12.10
C ASP A 50 -2.80 -1.50 10.62
N GLU A 51 -3.88 -0.85 10.16
CA GLU A 51 -3.99 -0.30 8.80
C GLU A 51 -3.05 0.90 8.63
N ASP A 52 -2.98 1.79 9.63
CA ASP A 52 -2.03 2.90 9.65
C ASP A 52 -0.57 2.40 9.57
N ALA A 53 -0.23 1.38 10.37
CA ALA A 53 1.10 0.78 10.36
C ALA A 53 1.45 0.13 9.01
N MET A 54 0.46 -0.47 8.33
CA MET A 54 0.62 -1.01 6.98
C MET A 54 0.94 0.09 5.96
N PHE A 55 0.20 1.20 5.97
CA PHE A 55 0.46 2.32 5.04
C PHE A 55 1.82 2.97 5.28
N ASP A 56 2.19 3.15 6.54
CA ASP A 56 3.51 3.68 6.90
C ASP A 56 4.63 2.76 6.40
N MET A 57 4.47 1.43 6.56
CA MET A 57 5.43 0.45 6.05
C MET A 57 5.55 0.50 4.52
N PHE A 58 4.46 0.64 3.78
CA PHE A 58 4.53 0.77 2.32
C PHE A 58 5.35 2.00 1.89
N LEU A 59 5.20 3.12 2.59
CA LEU A 59 5.99 4.32 2.33
C LEU A 59 7.47 4.11 2.69
N GLU A 60 7.78 3.47 3.82
CA GLU A 60 9.15 3.14 4.23
C GLU A 60 9.87 2.22 3.23
N GLU A 61 9.16 1.24 2.68
CA GLU A 61 9.68 0.30 1.68
C GLU A 61 9.72 0.92 0.27
N GLY A 62 9.27 2.17 0.11
CA GLY A 62 9.24 2.87 -1.17
C GLY A 62 8.30 2.23 -2.18
N VAL A 63 7.19 1.64 -1.71
CA VAL A 63 6.15 1.06 -2.57
C VAL A 63 5.47 2.18 -3.35
N PRO A 64 5.45 2.14 -4.70
CA PRO A 64 4.70 3.08 -5.49
C PRO A 64 3.21 3.06 -5.13
N PRO A 65 2.52 4.21 -5.02
CA PRO A 65 1.10 4.28 -4.72
C PRO A 65 0.21 3.44 -5.65
N SER A 66 0.64 3.24 -6.90
CA SER A 66 -0.05 2.40 -7.89
C SER A 66 -0.06 0.91 -7.55
N LEU A 67 0.90 0.42 -6.74
CA LEU A 67 0.97 -0.99 -6.33
C LEU A 67 0.22 -1.29 -5.02
N VAL A 68 -0.05 -0.28 -4.20
CA VAL A 68 -0.70 -0.41 -2.89
C VAL A 68 -2.05 -1.15 -2.99
N PRO A 69 -2.97 -0.83 -3.93
CA PRO A 69 -4.25 -1.54 -4.03
C PRO A 69 -4.08 -3.05 -4.30
N SER A 70 -3.15 -3.43 -5.17
CA SER A 70 -2.88 -4.84 -5.51
C SER A 70 -2.30 -5.61 -4.32
N LEU A 71 -1.44 -4.98 -3.52
CA LEU A 71 -0.91 -5.55 -2.28
C LEU A 71 -2.03 -5.77 -1.25
N ILE A 72 -2.91 -4.79 -1.07
CA ILE A 72 -4.07 -4.89 -0.18
C ILE A 72 -5.02 -6.02 -0.64
N LEU A 73 -5.32 -6.12 -1.93
CA LEU A 73 -6.16 -7.20 -2.46
C LEU A 73 -5.54 -8.59 -2.23
N THR A 74 -4.21 -8.68 -2.36
CA THR A 74 -3.46 -9.91 -2.08
C THR A 74 -3.56 -10.31 -0.61
N LEU A 75 -3.48 -9.35 0.33
CA LEU A 75 -3.66 -9.58 1.76
C LEU A 75 -5.04 -10.16 2.09
N TYR A 76 -6.09 -9.68 1.42
CA TYR A 76 -7.45 -10.18 1.63
C TYR A 76 -7.72 -11.53 0.94
N GLY A 77 -6.73 -12.13 0.28
CA GLY A 77 -6.93 -13.34 -0.51
C GLY A 77 -7.85 -13.13 -1.71
N LEU A 78 -8.09 -11.88 -2.10
CA LEU A 78 -8.89 -11.47 -3.26
C LEU A 78 -8.02 -11.32 -4.52
N GLY A 79 -6.80 -11.86 -4.49
CA GLY A 79 -5.75 -11.61 -5.47
C GLY A 79 -6.14 -11.96 -6.91
N ILE A 80 -6.31 -10.92 -7.72
CA ILE A 80 -5.94 -10.92 -9.13
C ILE A 80 -4.39 -10.83 -9.14
N THR A 81 -3.70 -11.91 -9.47
CA THR A 81 -2.23 -11.91 -9.54
C THR A 81 -1.75 -10.91 -10.60
N ALA A 82 -0.65 -10.18 -10.33
CA ALA A 82 0.00 -9.23 -11.26
C ALA A 82 0.06 -9.64 -12.76
N PRO A 83 0.20 -10.92 -13.16
CA PRO A 83 0.03 -11.36 -14.56
C PRO A 83 -1.32 -11.02 -15.21
N ASP A 84 -2.41 -10.90 -14.46
CA ASP A 84 -3.77 -10.72 -14.98
C ASP A 84 -4.08 -9.24 -15.33
N LEU A 85 -3.30 -8.30 -14.78
CA LEU A 85 -3.34 -6.88 -15.19
C LEU A 85 -2.62 -6.62 -16.52
N ALA A 86 -1.75 -7.53 -16.98
CA ALA A 86 -1.07 -7.43 -18.27
C ALA A 86 -1.95 -7.91 -19.45
N ASP A 87 -2.96 -8.74 -19.17
CA ASP A 87 -3.94 -9.25 -20.14
C ASP A 87 -5.23 -8.39 -20.21
N ALA A 88 -5.40 -7.45 -19.29
CA ALA A 88 -6.55 -6.53 -19.27
C ALA A 88 -6.25 -5.23 -20.04
N VAL A 89 -5.99 -5.33 -21.34
CA VAL A 89 -6.03 -4.17 -22.27
C VAL A 89 -6.87 -4.55 -23.51
N PRO A 90 -8.02 -3.92 -23.76
CA PRO A 90 -8.66 -3.97 -25.07
C PRO A 90 -7.91 -3.12 -26.10
#